data_AF-A0A9D1NU37-F1
#
_entry.id   AF-A0A9D1NU37-F1
#
_cell.length_a   1.000
_cell.length_b   1.000
_cell.length_c   1.000
_cell.angle_alpha   90.00
_cell.angle_beta   90.00
_cell.angle_gamma   90.00
#
_symmetry.space_group_name_H-M   'P 1'
#
loop_
_entity.id
_entity.type
_entity.pdbx_description
1 polymer ?
#
loop_
_entity_poly.entity_id
_entity_poly.type
_entity_poly.pdbx_seq_one_letter_code
_entity_poly.pdbx_strand_id
1 'polypeptide(L)'
;MQFQQTIPVYLPFGFSWEEEREQERDRKVMQSFYSRTASRIQEKVDRECDRMEYDGSMMFDEYPDRRMMEHLCGKIEREMEAEDAREDGGLARIMEGGCGFRDLIGVLLFNEMYRRRCRHRRCHWIR
;
A
#
# COMPACT_ATOMS: atom_id res chain seq x y z
N MET A 1 -9.48 -17.34 30.13
CA MET A 1 -8.63 -16.76 29.07
C MET A 1 -8.89 -17.56 27.80
N GLN A 2 -9.65 -17.00 26.86
CA GLN A 2 -9.80 -17.62 25.55
C GLN A 2 -8.58 -17.18 24.74
N PHE A 3 -7.72 -18.12 24.38
CA PHE A 3 -6.66 -17.87 23.40
C PHE A 3 -7.35 -17.63 22.07
N GLN A 4 -7.26 -16.40 21.55
CA GLN A 4 -7.64 -16.09 20.18
C GLN A 4 -6.69 -16.91 19.30
N GLN A 5 -7.20 -18.02 18.75
CA GLN A 5 -6.42 -18.87 17.87
C GLN A 5 -6.10 -18.04 16.62
N THR A 6 -4.83 -17.70 16.44
CA THR A 6 -4.36 -17.09 15.21
C THR A 6 -4.46 -18.14 14.10
N ILE A 7 -5.52 -18.05 13.31
CA ILE A 7 -5.72 -18.93 12.18
C ILE A 7 -4.72 -18.49 11.09
N PRO A 8 -3.88 -19.42 10.59
CA PRO A 8 -2.86 -19.08 9.62
C PRO A 8 -3.46 -18.84 8.22
N VAL A 9 -2.85 -17.92 7.51
CA VAL A 9 -3.27 -17.35 6.20
C VAL A 9 -3.53 -18.39 5.09
N TYR A 10 -3.15 -19.66 5.27
CA TYR A 10 -3.22 -20.70 4.25
C TYR A 10 -4.53 -21.52 4.21
N LEU A 11 -5.50 -21.28 5.10
CA LEU A 11 -6.77 -22.02 5.09
C LEU A 11 -7.76 -21.42 4.06
N PRO A 12 -8.25 -22.18 3.06
CA PRO A 12 -8.95 -21.60 1.91
C PRO A 12 -10.48 -21.58 2.04
N PHE A 13 -11.06 -21.99 3.17
CA PHE A 13 -12.51 -22.23 3.25
C PHE A 13 -13.14 -21.68 4.53
N GLY A 14 -13.69 -20.47 4.40
CA GLY A 14 -14.66 -19.89 5.32
C GLY A 14 -14.09 -18.82 6.24
N PHE A 15 -14.17 -17.54 5.82
CA PHE A 15 -14.43 -16.31 6.61
C PHE A 15 -14.19 -15.05 5.74
N SER A 16 -14.90 -14.93 4.61
CA SER A 16 -14.58 -13.90 3.59
C SER A 16 -14.76 -12.43 4.02
N TRP A 17 -15.53 -12.12 5.07
CA TRP A 17 -15.84 -10.72 5.46
C TRP A 17 -15.31 -10.33 6.83
N GLU A 18 -15.36 -11.23 7.82
CA GLU A 18 -14.86 -10.94 9.17
C GLU A 18 -13.33 -10.82 9.19
N GLU A 19 -12.61 -11.68 8.46
CA GLU A 19 -11.16 -11.58 8.32
C GLU A 19 -10.74 -10.31 7.56
N GLU A 20 -11.47 -9.90 6.51
CA GLU A 20 -11.19 -8.62 5.85
C GLU A 20 -11.36 -7.43 6.80
N ARG A 21 -12.39 -7.46 7.65
CA ARG A 21 -12.61 -6.43 8.66
C ARG A 21 -11.58 -6.45 9.79
N GLU A 22 -11.02 -7.61 10.12
CA GLU A 22 -9.92 -7.73 11.08
C GLU A 22 -8.61 -7.21 10.46
N GLN A 23 -8.28 -7.64 9.23
CA GLN A 23 -7.13 -7.14 8.47
C GLN A 23 -7.16 -5.62 8.29
N GLU A 24 -8.34 -5.04 8.02
CA GLU A 24 -8.52 -3.60 7.90
C GLU A 24 -8.34 -2.87 9.24
N ARG A 25 -8.73 -3.49 10.35
CA ARG A 25 -8.50 -2.95 11.71
C ARG A 25 -7.02 -3.00 12.07
N ASP A 26 -6.38 -4.13 11.86
CA ASP A 26 -4.95 -4.32 12.12
C ASP A 26 -4.10 -3.38 11.26
N ARG A 27 -4.49 -3.16 10.00
CA ARG A 27 -3.86 -2.17 9.12
C ARG A 27 -3.93 -0.76 9.70
N LYS A 28 -5.10 -0.32 10.16
CA LYS A 28 -5.27 1.02 10.76
C LYS A 28 -4.44 1.19 12.02
N VAL A 29 -4.35 0.14 12.83
CA VAL A 29 -3.46 0.11 14.01
C VAL A 29 -2.00 0.22 13.56
N MET A 30 -1.58 -0.56 12.56
CA MET A 30 -0.21 -0.49 12.02
C MET A 30 0.12 0.90 11.47
N GLN A 31 -0.79 1.53 10.73
CA GLN A 31 -0.64 2.89 10.18
C GLN A 31 -0.48 3.96 11.27
N SER A 32 -1.07 3.75 12.45
CA SER A 32 -0.90 4.68 13.57
C SER A 32 0.55 4.77 14.07
N PHE A 33 1.36 3.73 13.83
CA PHE A 33 2.78 3.70 14.17
C PHE A 33 3.70 4.28 13.09
N TYR A 34 3.17 4.67 11.93
CA TYR A 34 4.00 5.19 10.85
C TYR A 34 4.60 6.54 11.21
N SER A 35 5.87 6.74 10.83
CA SER A 35 6.50 8.05 10.93
C SER A 35 5.74 9.07 10.08
N ARG A 36 5.88 10.36 10.38
CA ARG A 36 5.24 11.44 9.60
C ARG A 36 5.56 11.35 8.11
N THR A 37 6.78 10.94 7.76
CA THR A 37 7.21 10.76 6.38
C THR A 37 6.51 9.57 5.72
N ALA A 38 6.50 8.40 6.38
CA ALA A 38 5.82 7.20 5.86
C ALA A 38 4.30 7.39 5.74
N SER A 39 3.67 8.12 6.68
CA SER A 39 2.25 8.44 6.62
C SER A 39 1.90 9.33 5.42
N ARG A 40 2.75 10.31 5.09
CA ARG A 40 2.60 11.14 3.88
C ARG A 40 2.73 10.31 2.60
N ILE A 41 3.75 9.44 2.53
CA ILE A 41 3.93 8.53 1.39
C ILE A 41 2.71 7.63 1.23
N GLN A 42 2.21 7.06 2.33
CA GLN A 42 1.05 6.19 2.31
C GLN A 42 -0.18 6.89 1.72
N GLU A 43 -0.41 8.17 2.06
CA GLU A 43 -1.53 8.94 1.49
C GLU A 43 -1.39 9.11 -0.04
N LYS A 44 -0.18 9.33 -0.54
CA LYS A 44 0.09 9.41 -2.00
C LYS A 44 -0.11 8.07 -2.68
N VAL A 45 0.42 7.00 -2.08
CA VAL A 45 0.28 5.63 -2.57
C VAL A 45 -1.20 5.25 -2.65
N ASP A 46 -1.97 5.51 -1.59
CA ASP A 46 -3.40 5.20 -1.54
C ASP A 46 -4.14 5.96 -2.65
N ARG A 47 -3.83 7.25 -2.85
CA ARG A 47 -4.42 8.07 -3.92
C ARG A 47 -4.09 7.57 -5.33
N GLU A 48 -2.85 7.13 -5.58
CA GLU A 48 -2.47 6.53 -6.86
C GLU A 48 -3.18 5.20 -7.10
N CYS A 49 -3.23 4.36 -6.07
CA CYS A 49 -3.94 3.08 -6.13
C CYS A 49 -5.45 3.28 -6.33
N ASP A 50 -6.06 4.29 -5.71
CA ASP A 50 -7.48 4.64 -5.91
C ASP A 50 -7.78 4.98 -7.37
N ARG A 51 -6.87 5.71 -8.03
CA ARG A 51 -7.00 6.02 -9.47
C ARG A 51 -6.95 4.77 -10.36
N MET A 52 -6.34 3.68 -9.89
CA MET A 52 -6.20 2.42 -10.61
C MET A 52 -7.24 1.37 -10.20
N GLU A 53 -8.15 1.68 -9.27
CA GLU A 53 -9.20 0.76 -8.82
C GLU A 53 -10.41 0.76 -9.77
N TYR A 54 -10.16 0.44 -11.04
CA TYR A 54 -11.20 0.26 -12.07
C TYR A 54 -11.01 -1.08 -12.80
N ASP A 55 -12.10 -1.64 -13.34
CA ASP A 55 -12.06 -2.92 -14.07
C ASP A 55 -11.24 -2.78 -15.37
N GLY A 56 -10.31 -3.71 -15.59
CA GLY A 56 -9.38 -3.65 -16.72
C GLY A 56 -8.22 -2.66 -16.53
N SER A 57 -7.97 -2.20 -15.30
CA SER A 57 -6.74 -1.46 -14.99
C SER A 57 -5.53 -2.38 -14.99
N MET A 58 -4.36 -1.79 -15.26
CA MET A 58 -3.08 -2.50 -15.19
C MET A 58 -2.76 -3.05 -13.79
N MET A 59 -3.46 -2.59 -12.73
CA MET A 59 -3.31 -3.14 -11.38
C MET A 59 -3.82 -4.59 -11.30
N PHE A 60 -4.86 -4.92 -12.08
CA PHE A 60 -5.52 -6.22 -12.04
C PHE A 60 -5.07 -7.18 -13.15
N ASP A 61 -4.07 -6.79 -13.94
CA ASP A 61 -3.45 -7.68 -14.94
C ASP A 61 -2.90 -8.96 -14.28
N GLU A 62 -2.84 -10.04 -15.05
CA GLU A 62 -2.28 -11.33 -14.61
C GLU A 62 -0.85 -11.13 -14.06
N TYR A 63 -0.04 -10.37 -14.80
CA TYR A 63 1.33 -10.03 -14.44
C TYR A 63 1.54 -8.52 -14.51
N PRO A 64 1.71 -7.83 -13.35
CA PRO A 64 2.08 -6.42 -13.37
C PRO A 64 3.46 -6.23 -14.01
N ASP A 65 3.55 -5.35 -15.01
CA ASP A 65 4.83 -5.02 -15.65
C ASP A 65 5.75 -4.27 -14.67
N ARG A 66 7.02 -4.69 -14.60
CA ARG A 66 8.05 -4.07 -13.78
C ARG A 66 8.25 -2.59 -14.13
N ARG A 67 8.20 -2.22 -15.42
CA ARG A 67 8.39 -0.83 -15.84
C ARG A 67 7.27 0.08 -15.37
N MET A 68 6.04 -0.41 -15.39
CA MET A 68 4.90 0.33 -14.84
C MET A 68 5.13 0.62 -13.35
N MET A 69 5.58 -0.38 -12.60
CA MET A 69 5.82 -0.21 -11.16
C MET A 69 6.91 0.81 -10.87
N GLU A 70 8.01 0.74 -11.61
CA GLU A 70 9.09 1.73 -11.49
C GLU A 70 8.60 3.14 -11.88
N HIS A 71 7.70 3.25 -12.86
CA HIS A 71 7.10 4.53 -13.25
C HIS A 71 6.19 5.10 -12.15
N LEU A 72 5.36 4.26 -11.52
CA LEU A 72 4.50 4.66 -10.40
C LEU A 72 5.32 5.12 -9.20
N CYS A 73 6.37 4.38 -8.81
CA CYS A 73 7.29 4.81 -7.77
C CYS A 73 7.91 6.18 -8.10
N GLY A 74 8.43 6.36 -9.31
CA GLY A 74 9.02 7.62 -9.75
C GLY A 74 8.03 8.78 -9.90
N LYS A 75 6.72 8.49 -10.04
CA LYS A 75 5.68 9.51 -10.00
C LYS A 75 5.44 9.99 -8.57
N ILE A 76 5.35 9.06 -7.61
CA ILE A 76 5.17 9.38 -6.19
C ILE A 76 6.39 10.13 -5.64
N GLU A 77 7.61 9.75 -6.02
CA GLU A 77 8.84 10.48 -5.67
C GLU A 77 8.77 11.95 -6.09
N ARG A 78 8.40 12.21 -7.35
CA ARG A 78 8.26 13.58 -7.87
C ARG A 78 7.16 14.37 -7.16
N GLU A 79 6.05 13.74 -6.79
CA GLU A 79 4.99 14.38 -6.01
C GLU A 79 5.47 14.75 -4.60
N MET A 80 6.27 13.89 -3.95
CA MET A 80 6.84 14.16 -2.63
C MET A 80 7.89 15.29 -2.68
N GLU A 81 8.80 15.26 -3.66
CA GLU A 81 9.79 16.33 -3.87
C GLU A 81 9.11 17.69 -4.11
N ALA A 82 7.99 17.70 -4.84
CA ALA A 82 7.23 18.92 -5.10
C ALA A 82 6.52 19.48 -3.86
N GLU A 83 6.15 18.64 -2.89
CA GLU A 83 5.58 19.06 -1.60
C GLU A 83 6.65 19.52 -0.61
N ASP A 84 7.79 18.83 -0.57
CA ASP A 84 8.92 19.20 0.28
C ASP A 84 9.51 20.56 -0.12
N ALA A 85 9.42 20.93 -1.40
CA ALA A 85 9.77 22.27 -1.89
C ALA A 85 8.81 23.38 -1.44
N ARG A 86 7.58 23.04 -1.03
CA ARG A 86 6.56 24.00 -0.57
C ARG A 86 6.56 24.16 0.95
N GLU A 87 6.85 23.09 1.69
CA GLU A 87 6.92 23.08 3.15
C GLU A 87 8.37 23.17 3.65
N ASP A 88 8.95 24.37 3.54
CA ASP A 88 10.17 24.86 4.22
C ASP A 88 11.08 23.77 4.85
N GLY A 89 11.82 23.03 4.00
CA GLY A 89 13.11 22.38 4.31
C GLY A 89 13.15 21.25 5.36
N GLY A 90 12.03 20.81 5.91
CA GLY A 90 12.01 19.84 7.00
C GLY A 90 12.48 18.42 6.61
N LEU A 91 12.06 17.93 5.44
CA LEU A 91 12.37 16.57 4.98
C LEU A 91 13.78 16.43 4.38
N ALA A 92 14.34 17.51 3.83
CA ALA A 92 15.71 17.55 3.30
C ALA A 92 16.78 17.23 4.37
N ARG A 93 16.48 17.41 5.67
CA ARG A 93 17.40 17.06 6.77
C ARG A 93 17.45 15.56 7.11
N ILE A 94 16.44 14.78 6.73
CA ILE A 94 16.45 13.32 6.90
C ILE A 94 17.19 12.65 5.71
N MET A 95 17.55 13.46 4.71
CA MET A 95 17.92 13.08 3.34
C MET A 95 19.40 12.71 3.14
N GLU A 96 20.22 12.61 4.20
CA GLU A 96 21.61 12.14 4.07
C GLU A 96 21.77 10.62 3.85
N GLY A 97 20.67 9.84 3.84
CA GLY A 97 20.67 8.41 3.56
C GLY A 97 20.04 8.07 2.21
N GLY A 98 20.71 8.42 1.11
CA GLY A 98 20.22 8.44 -0.28
C GLY A 98 19.73 7.13 -0.93
N CYS A 99 19.25 6.14 -0.17
CA CYS A 99 18.67 4.91 -0.71
C CYS A 99 17.35 4.48 -0.06
N GLY A 100 16.89 5.12 1.02
CA GLY A 100 15.73 4.61 1.78
C GLY A 100 14.35 4.92 1.19
N PHE A 101 14.17 6.08 0.56
CA PHE A 101 12.83 6.58 0.23
C PHE A 101 12.19 5.85 -0.95
N ARG A 102 12.97 5.56 -2.00
CA ARG A 102 12.52 4.80 -3.18
C ARG A 102 12.09 3.39 -2.81
N ASP A 103 12.88 2.72 -1.99
CA ASP A 103 12.60 1.37 -1.52
C ASP A 103 11.38 1.37 -0.59
N LEU A 104 11.25 2.37 0.29
CA LEU A 104 10.08 2.53 1.14
C LEU A 104 8.80 2.78 0.31
N ILE A 105 8.84 3.67 -0.68
CA ILE A 105 7.72 3.89 -1.61
C ILE A 105 7.36 2.58 -2.30
N GLY A 106 8.36 1.86 -2.82
CA GLY A 106 8.16 0.57 -3.47
C GLY A 106 7.43 -0.41 -2.56
N VAL A 107 7.93 -0.63 -1.34
CA VAL A 107 7.32 -1.55 -0.38
C VAL A 107 5.87 -1.17 -0.06
N LEU A 108 5.59 0.12 0.19
CA LEU A 108 4.23 0.59 0.50
C LEU A 108 3.29 0.42 -0.72
N LEU A 109 3.76 0.79 -1.91
CA LEU A 109 3.01 0.65 -3.16
C LEU A 109 2.69 -0.82 -3.46
N PHE A 110 3.69 -1.69 -3.39
CA PHE A 110 3.51 -3.13 -3.64
C PHE A 110 2.57 -3.78 -2.64
N ASN A 111 2.69 -3.43 -1.36
CA ASN A 111 1.80 -3.93 -0.33
C ASN A 111 0.34 -3.52 -0.60
N GLU A 112 0.11 -2.25 -0.94
CA GLU A 112 -1.24 -1.73 -1.19
C GLU A 112 -1.87 -2.33 -2.46
N MET A 113 -1.09 -2.46 -3.54
CA MET A 113 -1.56 -3.14 -4.76
C MET A 113 -1.84 -4.62 -4.51
N TYR A 114 -0.96 -5.31 -3.79
CA TYR A 114 -1.18 -6.72 -3.44
C TYR A 114 -2.48 -6.88 -2.66
N ARG A 115 -2.71 -6.04 -1.65
CA ARG A 115 -3.93 -6.02 -0.86
C ARG A 115 -5.18 -5.83 -1.71
N ARG A 116 -5.18 -4.85 -2.63
CA ARG A 116 -6.32 -4.60 -3.53
C ARG A 116 -6.55 -5.75 -4.50
N ARG A 117 -5.49 -6.35 -5.03
CA ARG A 117 -5.58 -7.56 -5.88
C ARG A 117 -6.16 -8.76 -5.12
N CYS A 118 -5.72 -8.98 -3.88
CA CYS A 118 -6.26 -10.03 -3.01
C CYS A 118 -7.74 -9.80 -2.70
N ARG A 119 -8.12 -8.57 -2.35
CA ARG A 119 -9.52 -8.18 -2.13
C ARG A 119 -10.36 -8.39 -3.40
N HIS A 120 -9.87 -7.91 -4.55
CA HIS A 120 -10.55 -8.08 -5.83
C HIS A 120 -10.75 -9.55 -6.16
N ARG A 121 -9.73 -10.41 -6.02
CA ARG A 121 -9.87 -11.86 -6.22
C ARG A 121 -10.88 -12.47 -5.24
N ARG A 122 -10.79 -12.18 -3.94
CA ARG A 122 -11.72 -12.71 -2.92
C ARG A 122 -13.17 -12.33 -3.21
N CYS A 123 -13.42 -11.11 -3.67
CA CYS A 123 -14.77 -10.63 -3.98
C CYS A 123 -15.24 -10.97 -5.41
N HIS A 124 -14.34 -11.30 -6.34
CA HIS A 124 -14.68 -11.69 -7.71
C HIS A 124 -15.34 -13.08 -7.77
N TRP A 125 -15.01 -14.00 -6.86
CA TRP A 125 -15.63 -15.34 -6.78
C TRP A 125 -17.01 -15.35 -6.08
N ILE A 126 -17.55 -14.19 -5.70
CA ILE A 126 -18.82 -14.06 -4.96
C ILE A 126 -19.99 -13.65 -5.90
N ARG A 127 -19.73 -13.48 -7.21
CA ARG A 127 -20.73 -13.02 -8.18
C ARG A 127 -21.26 -14.13 -9.08
#